data_AF-A0A7V1C207-F1
#
_entry.id   AF-A0A7V1C207-F1
#
_cell.length_a   1.000
_cell.length_b   1.000
_cell.length_c   1.000
_cell.angle_alpha   90.00
_cell.angle_beta   90.00
_cell.angle_gamma   90.00
#
_symmetry.space_group_name_H-M   'P 1'
#
loop_
_entity.id
_entity.type
_entity.pdbx_description
1 polymer ?
#
loop_
_entity_poly.entity_id
_entity_poly.type
_entity_poly.pdbx_seq_one_letter_code
_entity_poly.pdbx_strand_id
1 'polypeptide(L)'
;MPKVKTSALITDIKGKDGGSVWSRNLGGLYFRQNRNFGRKSSIRWNKQRNSFGELSQVWRTLTANQKLAWNNAAPNFPTVDAFGNPRQRSGYETYMYLNGTLKAIGIAILTIPPAPEGAQDYELPQISITGGNNVTITWPVLVLANRACNVYAGAVTSTGRSFNTAKMKLMGTQDAGGSNSLDITVPWVAQFGALPSSGRLYVEIEGVNTTTGEHEFKQHNFIDIGIAPTTGIGYMIIGTTFTVT
;
A
#
# COMPACT_ATOMS: atom_id res chain seq x y z
N MET A 1 16.88 -20.97 16.22
CA MET A 1 15.72 -20.28 16.86
C MET A 1 14.88 -21.33 17.57
N PRO A 2 14.35 -21.06 18.77
CA PRO A 2 13.46 -21.98 19.46
C PRO A 2 12.19 -22.25 18.64
N LYS A 3 11.80 -23.52 18.53
CA LYS A 3 10.56 -23.95 17.87
C LYS A 3 9.56 -24.37 18.94
N VAL A 4 8.27 -24.14 18.68
CA VAL A 4 7.19 -24.51 19.59
C VAL A 4 6.21 -25.43 18.88
N LYS A 5 5.88 -26.56 19.49
CA LYS A 5 4.79 -27.43 19.05
C LYS A 5 3.52 -26.96 19.75
N THR A 6 2.54 -26.52 18.99
CA THR A 6 1.19 -26.27 19.51
C THR A 6 0.40 -27.58 19.51
N SER A 7 -0.36 -27.85 20.58
CA SER A 7 -1.05 -29.13 20.82
C SER A 7 -2.56 -29.00 20.55
N ALA A 8 -3.34 -30.02 20.94
CA ALA A 8 -4.79 -30.14 20.69
C ALA A 8 -5.66 -28.93 21.10
N LEU A 9 -5.20 -28.07 22.00
CA LEU A 9 -5.97 -26.93 22.51
C LEU A 9 -5.72 -25.62 21.75
N ILE A 10 -4.57 -25.46 21.09
CA ILE A 10 -4.19 -24.21 20.44
C ILE A 10 -3.76 -24.50 19.01
N THR A 11 -4.55 -24.04 18.04
CA THR A 11 -4.33 -24.34 16.63
C THR A 11 -3.24 -23.47 15.99
N ASP A 12 -3.20 -22.16 16.29
CA ASP A 12 -2.17 -21.23 15.79
C ASP A 12 -1.95 -20.09 16.80
N ILE A 13 -0.73 -19.53 16.84
CA ILE A 13 -0.37 -18.39 17.70
C ILE A 13 0.40 -17.37 16.87
N LYS A 14 -0.09 -16.13 16.88
CA LYS A 14 0.54 -14.99 16.21
C LYS A 14 0.45 -13.75 17.08
N GLY A 15 1.47 -12.90 17.01
CA GLY A 15 1.43 -11.58 17.63
C GLY A 15 2.58 -11.33 18.58
N LYS A 16 2.36 -10.41 19.52
CA LYS A 16 3.37 -9.97 20.49
C LYS A 16 2.72 -9.92 21.86
N ASP A 17 3.42 -10.46 22.86
CA ASP A 17 3.06 -10.33 24.26
C ASP A 17 4.31 -10.02 25.10
N GLY A 18 4.23 -8.99 25.95
CA GLY A 18 5.36 -8.43 26.69
C GLY A 18 6.60 -8.20 25.82
N GLY A 19 7.68 -8.94 26.11
CA GLY A 19 8.94 -8.92 25.37
C GLY A 19 9.06 -9.98 24.26
N SER A 20 8.02 -10.78 23.99
CA SER A 20 8.06 -11.93 23.08
C SER A 20 7.23 -11.69 21.82
N VAL A 21 7.72 -12.16 20.68
CA VAL A 21 6.99 -12.17 19.39
C VAL A 21 6.82 -13.60 18.94
N TRP A 22 5.57 -13.99 18.72
CA TRP A 22 5.15 -15.29 18.22
C TRP A 22 4.83 -15.18 16.73
N SER A 23 5.43 -16.05 15.91
CA SER A 23 5.26 -16.02 14.46
C SER A 23 5.50 -17.40 13.84
N ARG A 24 5.20 -17.53 12.55
CA ARG A 24 5.43 -18.75 11.77
C ARG A 24 6.04 -18.43 10.42
N ASN A 25 6.86 -19.35 9.93
CA ASN A 25 7.37 -19.37 8.56
C ASN A 25 7.29 -20.80 8.02
N LEU A 26 7.87 -21.06 6.83
CA LEU A 26 7.90 -22.40 6.24
C LEU A 26 8.51 -23.47 7.17
N GLY A 27 9.42 -23.08 8.06
CA GLY A 27 10.07 -23.97 9.02
C GLY A 27 9.28 -24.22 10.32
N GLY A 28 8.05 -23.72 10.41
CA GLY A 28 7.13 -23.90 11.54
C GLY A 28 6.94 -22.66 12.42
N LEU A 29 6.28 -22.87 13.57
CA LEU A 29 6.09 -21.86 14.61
C LEU A 29 7.38 -21.61 15.39
N TYR A 30 7.67 -20.33 15.63
CA TYR A 30 8.82 -19.88 16.40
C TYR A 30 8.44 -18.67 17.25
N PHE A 31 9.20 -18.45 18.31
CA PHE A 31 9.16 -17.18 19.03
C PHE A 31 10.54 -16.56 19.11
N ARG A 32 10.55 -15.24 19.27
CA ARG A 32 11.78 -14.46 19.43
C ARG A 32 11.55 -13.34 20.43
N GLN A 33 12.63 -12.91 21.07
CA GLN A 33 12.59 -11.68 21.83
C GLN A 33 12.32 -10.50 20.89
N ASN A 34 11.43 -9.61 21.32
CA ASN A 34 11.20 -8.35 20.66
C ASN A 34 12.37 -7.41 20.94
N ARG A 35 13.32 -7.37 20.00
CA ARG A 35 14.43 -6.42 19.97
C ARG A 35 13.93 -5.02 19.56
N ASN A 36 12.90 -4.50 20.21
CA ASN A 36 12.47 -3.13 19.96
C ASN A 36 13.24 -2.19 20.89
N PHE A 37 14.14 -1.39 20.30
CA PHE A 37 14.92 -0.40 21.03
C PHE A 37 14.15 0.93 21.09
N GLY A 38 13.70 1.31 22.30
CA GLY A 38 13.31 2.67 22.66
C GLY A 38 12.24 3.35 21.78
N ARG A 39 11.98 4.63 22.07
CA ARG A 39 11.08 5.46 21.26
C ARG A 39 11.80 5.89 19.99
N LYS A 40 11.34 5.43 18.83
CA LYS A 40 11.74 5.99 17.53
C LYS A 40 10.71 7.03 17.13
N SER A 41 11.11 8.30 17.09
CA SER A 41 10.29 9.38 16.53
C SER A 41 10.91 9.87 15.23
N SER A 42 10.14 9.83 14.15
CA SER A 42 10.46 10.55 12.90
C SER A 42 9.37 11.58 12.64
N ILE A 43 9.67 12.61 11.84
CA ILE A 43 8.69 13.64 11.47
C ILE A 43 7.44 13.00 10.84
N ARG A 44 7.62 12.05 9.92
CA ARG A 44 6.53 11.30 9.30
C ARG A 44 5.70 10.51 10.32
N TRP A 45 6.38 9.87 11.27
CA TRP A 45 5.73 9.10 12.33
C TRP A 45 4.88 10.00 13.25
N ASN A 46 5.41 11.17 13.62
CA ASN A 46 4.67 12.17 14.40
C ASN A 46 3.47 12.74 13.61
N LYS A 47 3.64 13.03 12.32
CA LYS A 47 2.54 13.47 11.44
C LYS A 47 1.39 12.44 11.44
N GLN A 48 1.71 11.16 11.28
CA GLN A 48 0.70 10.10 11.30
C GLN A 48 0.01 10.00 12.67
N ARG A 49 0.76 10.07 13.78
CA ARG A 49 0.18 10.07 15.14
C ARG A 49 -0.79 11.25 15.32
N ASN A 50 -0.41 12.44 14.85
CA ASN A 50 -1.27 13.63 14.94
C ASN A 50 -2.56 13.43 14.13
N SER A 51 -2.46 12.93 12.90
CA SER A 51 -3.65 12.62 12.08
C SER A 51 -4.60 11.64 12.78
N PHE A 52 -4.07 10.57 13.38
CA PHE A 52 -4.89 9.63 14.16
C PHE A 52 -5.53 10.32 15.39
N GLY A 53 -4.79 11.15 16.10
CA GLY A 53 -5.30 11.91 17.25
C GLY A 53 -6.44 12.85 16.88
N GLU A 54 -6.29 13.60 15.79
CA GLU A 54 -7.31 14.51 15.25
C GLU A 54 -8.59 13.75 14.88
N LEU A 55 -8.49 12.66 14.12
CA LEU A 55 -9.65 11.85 13.74
C LEU A 55 -10.39 11.28 14.96
N SER A 56 -9.65 10.76 15.94
CA SER A 56 -10.24 10.27 17.18
C SER A 56 -10.92 11.38 17.99
N GLN A 57 -10.46 12.63 17.91
CA GLN A 57 -11.12 13.77 18.56
C GLN A 57 -12.42 14.13 17.82
N VAL A 58 -12.39 14.22 16.49
CA VAL A 58 -13.57 14.51 15.66
C VAL A 58 -14.65 13.43 15.84
N TRP A 59 -14.27 12.15 15.94
CA TRP A 59 -15.25 11.09 16.24
C TRP A 59 -16.02 11.35 17.54
N ARG A 60 -15.35 11.89 18.58
CA ARG A 60 -16.00 12.17 19.86
C ARG A 60 -17.05 13.27 19.72
N THR A 61 -16.81 14.26 18.87
CA THR A 61 -17.73 15.39 18.62
C THR A 61 -18.91 15.03 17.69
N LEU A 62 -18.88 13.88 17.01
CA LEU A 62 -20.01 13.43 16.20
C LEU A 62 -21.26 13.17 17.04
N THR A 63 -22.42 13.52 16.46
CA THR A 63 -23.74 13.27 17.06
C THR A 63 -24.04 11.78 17.16
N ALA A 64 -25.00 11.41 18.03
CA ALA A 64 -25.45 10.03 18.15
C ALA A 64 -25.97 9.46 16.81
N ASN A 65 -26.70 10.28 16.04
CA ASN A 65 -27.22 9.88 14.73
C ASN A 65 -26.11 9.60 13.71
N GLN A 66 -25.05 10.42 13.70
CA GLN A 66 -23.88 10.19 12.83
C GLN A 66 -23.16 8.90 13.22
N LYS A 67 -22.92 8.67 14.52
CA LYS A 67 -22.31 7.43 15.02
C LYS A 67 -23.14 6.19 14.66
N LEU A 68 -24.46 6.29 14.76
CA LEU A 68 -25.39 5.23 14.34
C LEU A 68 -25.30 4.98 12.83
N ALA A 69 -25.24 6.02 12.01
CA ALA A 69 -25.05 5.88 10.57
C ALA A 69 -23.74 5.12 10.25
N TRP A 70 -22.64 5.47 10.91
CA TRP A 70 -21.36 4.76 10.76
C TRP A 70 -21.44 3.29 11.17
N ASN A 71 -22.15 2.97 12.25
CA ASN A 71 -22.38 1.58 12.67
C ASN A 71 -23.20 0.81 11.63
N ASN A 72 -24.22 1.43 11.05
CA ASN A 72 -25.06 0.80 10.02
C ASN A 72 -24.29 0.61 8.70
N ALA A 73 -23.34 1.48 8.37
CA ALA A 73 -22.51 1.35 7.18
C ALA A 73 -21.37 0.34 7.34
N ALA A 74 -20.93 0.05 8.56
CA ALA A 74 -19.75 -0.78 8.82
C ALA A 74 -19.77 -2.20 8.21
N PRO A 75 -20.91 -2.91 8.11
CA PRO A 75 -20.98 -4.22 7.44
C PRO A 75 -20.58 -4.18 5.96
N ASN A 76 -20.71 -3.03 5.29
CA ASN A 76 -20.33 -2.86 3.88
C ASN A 76 -18.80 -2.77 3.69
N PHE A 77 -18.05 -2.63 4.78
CA PHE A 77 -16.60 -2.51 4.77
C PHE A 77 -15.97 -3.67 5.56
N PRO A 78 -15.98 -4.91 5.02
CA PRO A 78 -15.36 -6.05 5.67
C PRO A 78 -13.84 -5.90 5.74
N THR A 79 -13.23 -6.51 6.76
CA THR A 79 -11.78 -6.61 6.94
C THR A 79 -11.39 -8.07 7.21
N VAL A 80 -10.10 -8.36 7.17
CA VAL A 80 -9.56 -9.64 7.66
C VAL A 80 -8.92 -9.45 9.03
N ASP A 81 -9.00 -10.48 9.87
CA ASP A 81 -8.26 -10.54 11.12
C ASP A 81 -6.78 -10.93 10.90
N ALA A 82 -6.00 -11.03 11.97
CA ALA A 82 -4.59 -11.40 11.91
C ALA A 82 -4.32 -12.85 11.42
N PHE A 83 -5.36 -13.69 11.43
CA PHE A 83 -5.37 -15.08 10.98
C PHE A 83 -5.92 -15.23 9.56
N GLY A 84 -6.43 -14.16 8.96
CA GLY A 84 -7.01 -14.14 7.62
C GLY A 84 -8.51 -14.44 7.57
N ASN A 85 -9.19 -14.55 8.72
CA ASN A 85 -10.64 -14.76 8.75
C ASN A 85 -11.37 -13.43 8.47
N PRO A 86 -12.48 -13.47 7.73
CA PRO A 86 -13.30 -12.27 7.52
C PRO A 86 -13.92 -11.81 8.84
N ARG A 87 -13.86 -10.51 9.09
CA ARG A 87 -14.43 -9.82 10.25
C ARG A 87 -15.08 -8.51 9.80
N GLN A 88 -16.21 -8.16 10.40
CA GLN A 88 -16.82 -6.85 10.20
C GLN A 88 -16.13 -5.79 11.05
N ARG A 89 -15.91 -4.61 10.45
CA ARG A 89 -15.45 -3.42 11.19
C ARG A 89 -16.58 -2.90 12.09
N SER A 90 -16.22 -2.24 13.18
CA SER A 90 -17.12 -1.37 13.93
C SER A 90 -17.26 0.00 13.23
N GLY A 91 -18.32 0.76 13.53
CA GLY A 91 -18.50 2.09 12.93
C GLY A 91 -17.33 3.04 13.20
N TYR A 92 -16.71 2.95 14.38
CA TYR A 92 -15.48 3.70 14.68
C TYR A 92 -14.30 3.25 13.83
N GLU A 93 -14.08 1.95 13.67
CA GLU A 93 -12.99 1.43 12.82
C GLU A 93 -13.19 1.84 11.35
N THR A 94 -14.43 1.80 10.85
CA THR A 94 -14.76 2.24 9.49
C THR A 94 -14.51 3.74 9.32
N TYR A 95 -14.94 4.56 10.29
CA TYR A 95 -14.66 6.00 10.31
C TYR A 95 -13.15 6.29 10.27
N MET A 96 -12.38 5.62 11.13
CA MET A 96 -10.93 5.79 11.22
C MET A 96 -10.21 5.32 9.95
N TYR A 97 -10.70 4.25 9.32
CA TYR A 97 -10.17 3.71 8.07
C TYR A 97 -10.36 4.71 6.92
N LEU A 98 -11.61 5.05 6.58
CA LEU A 98 -11.91 5.91 5.43
C LEU A 98 -11.35 7.32 5.60
N ASN A 99 -11.58 7.94 6.76
CA ASN A 99 -11.08 9.30 7.00
C ASN A 99 -9.57 9.36 7.23
N GLY A 100 -8.96 8.25 7.66
CA GLY A 100 -7.50 8.11 7.71
C GLY A 100 -6.89 8.27 6.32
N THR A 101 -7.51 7.63 5.34
CA THR A 101 -7.11 7.70 3.93
C THR A 101 -7.36 9.08 3.35
N LEU A 102 -8.56 9.65 3.52
CA LEU A 102 -8.89 11.01 3.07
C LEU A 102 -7.93 12.06 3.64
N LYS A 103 -7.62 11.96 4.94
CA LYS A 103 -6.67 12.86 5.59
C LYS A 103 -5.25 12.70 5.05
N ALA A 104 -4.85 11.48 4.67
CA ALA A 104 -3.53 11.23 4.10
C ALA A 104 -3.35 11.88 2.73
N ILE A 105 -4.42 11.90 1.91
CA ILE A 105 -4.45 12.58 0.60
C ILE A 105 -4.85 14.06 0.68
N GLY A 106 -5.11 14.59 1.88
CA GLY A 106 -5.41 16.01 2.11
C GLY A 106 -6.86 16.42 1.83
N ILE A 107 -7.78 15.46 1.76
CA ILE A 107 -9.22 15.71 1.57
C ILE A 107 -9.91 15.92 2.93
N ALA A 108 -11.00 16.67 2.91
CA ALA A 108 -11.82 16.92 4.09
C ALA A 108 -12.39 15.61 4.69
N ILE A 109 -12.50 15.58 6.01
CA ILE A 109 -13.01 14.43 6.78
C ILE A 109 -14.53 14.36 6.61
N LEU A 110 -15.05 13.14 6.39
CA LEU A 110 -16.47 12.86 6.31
C LEU A 110 -17.10 12.71 7.70
N THR A 111 -18.20 13.41 7.93
CA THR A 111 -19.01 13.27 9.15
C THR A 111 -20.11 12.22 9.02
N ILE A 112 -20.50 11.89 7.79
CA ILE A 112 -21.52 10.89 7.46
C ILE A 112 -20.84 9.82 6.60
N PRO A 113 -21.11 8.52 6.80
CA PRO A 113 -20.52 7.48 5.97
C PRO A 113 -20.93 7.64 4.51
N PRO A 114 -20.00 7.47 3.56
CA PRO A 114 -20.34 7.37 2.15
C PRO A 114 -21.00 6.02 1.86
N ALA A 115 -21.73 5.94 0.74
CA ALA A 115 -22.10 4.66 0.17
C ALA A 115 -20.83 3.98 -0.40
N PRO A 116 -20.72 2.64 -0.30
CA PRO A 116 -19.59 1.93 -0.88
C PRO A 116 -19.62 2.10 -2.40
N GLU A 117 -18.48 2.44 -2.97
CA GLU A 117 -18.31 2.47 -4.41
C GLU A 117 -17.46 1.26 -4.85
N GLY A 118 -17.72 0.75 -6.04
CA GLY A 118 -16.96 -0.37 -6.57
C GLY A 118 -15.47 -0.04 -6.70
N ALA A 119 -14.62 -1.07 -6.57
CA ALA A 119 -13.20 -0.94 -6.84
C ALA A 119 -12.94 -0.90 -8.34
N GLN A 120 -12.18 0.10 -8.79
CA GLN A 120 -11.62 0.11 -10.13
C GLN A 120 -10.28 -0.62 -10.14
N ASP A 121 -10.02 -1.43 -11.17
CA ASP A 121 -8.69 -1.98 -11.44
C ASP A 121 -7.98 -1.08 -12.48
N TYR A 122 -6.74 -0.64 -12.21
CA TYR A 122 -5.93 0.10 -13.19
C TYR A 122 -4.96 -0.80 -13.99
N GLU A 123 -5.07 -2.11 -13.84
CA GLU A 123 -4.18 -3.12 -14.42
C GLU A 123 -2.69 -2.98 -14.00
N LEU A 124 -1.89 -4.00 -14.33
CA LEU A 124 -0.51 -4.11 -13.87
C LEU A 124 0.33 -2.87 -14.27
N PRO A 125 0.88 -2.12 -13.30
CA PRO A 125 1.72 -0.96 -13.60
C PRO A 125 2.98 -1.39 -14.33
N GLN A 126 3.38 -0.65 -15.36
CA GLN A 126 4.65 -0.82 -16.05
C GLN A 126 5.65 0.23 -15.54
N ILE A 127 6.91 -0.18 -15.47
CA ILE A 127 8.00 0.70 -15.05
C ILE A 127 8.88 0.93 -16.28
N SER A 128 9.04 2.18 -16.69
CA SER A 128 9.98 2.57 -17.73
C SER A 128 11.13 3.36 -17.13
N ILE A 129 12.34 2.97 -17.53
CA ILE A 129 13.57 3.70 -17.20
C ILE A 129 14.16 4.18 -18.53
N THR A 130 14.17 5.49 -18.74
CA THR A 130 14.61 6.10 -20.01
C THR A 130 15.89 6.93 -19.80
N GLY A 131 16.64 7.14 -20.89
CA GLY A 131 17.98 7.74 -20.91
C GLY A 131 18.14 8.93 -19.97
N GLY A 132 19.02 8.78 -18.97
CA GLY A 132 19.25 9.78 -17.91
C GLY A 132 18.82 9.35 -16.50
N ASN A 133 18.40 8.09 -16.31
CA ASN A 133 17.91 7.54 -15.03
C ASN A 133 16.54 8.09 -14.61
N ASN A 134 15.71 8.48 -15.56
CA ASN A 134 14.33 8.85 -15.27
C ASN A 134 13.51 7.58 -15.01
N VAL A 135 12.78 7.55 -13.89
CA VAL A 135 11.88 6.46 -13.52
C VAL A 135 10.45 6.96 -13.68
N THR A 136 9.78 6.44 -14.70
CA THR A 136 8.38 6.74 -15.00
C THR A 136 7.55 5.49 -14.80
N ILE A 137 6.45 5.64 -14.09
CA ILE A 137 5.47 4.56 -13.90
C ILE A 137 4.32 4.83 -14.85
N THR A 138 3.91 3.83 -15.62
CA THR A 138 2.77 3.91 -16.52
C THR A 138 1.74 2.84 -16.17
N TRP A 139 0.48 3.09 -16.50
CA TRP A 139 -0.59 2.11 -16.33
C TRP A 139 -1.61 2.23 -17.49
N PRO A 140 -2.27 1.12 -17.89
CA PRO A 140 -3.12 1.11 -19.08
C PRO A 140 -4.39 1.96 -18.96
N VAL A 141 -4.99 2.03 -17.77
CA VAL A 141 -6.32 2.61 -17.56
C VAL A 141 -6.24 4.02 -16.96
N LEU A 142 -6.90 5.00 -17.57
CA LEU A 142 -6.92 6.37 -17.06
C LEU A 142 -7.50 6.44 -15.64
N VAL A 143 -6.89 7.26 -14.77
CA VAL A 143 -7.44 7.54 -13.44
C VAL A 143 -8.74 8.32 -13.61
N LEU A 144 -9.85 7.68 -13.26
CA LEU A 144 -11.19 8.23 -13.43
C LEU A 144 -11.45 9.42 -12.48
N ALA A 145 -12.54 10.16 -12.74
CA ALA A 145 -13.03 11.17 -11.82
C ALA A 145 -13.26 10.56 -10.42
N ASN A 146 -13.03 11.36 -9.37
CA ASN A 146 -13.18 10.95 -7.96
C ASN A 146 -12.25 9.80 -7.52
N ARG A 147 -11.14 9.61 -8.22
CA ARG A 147 -10.11 8.62 -7.91
C ARG A 147 -8.72 9.25 -7.93
N ALA A 148 -7.81 8.64 -7.20
CA ALA A 148 -6.39 8.96 -7.19
C ALA A 148 -5.58 7.66 -7.20
N CYS A 149 -4.46 7.65 -7.93
CA CYS A 149 -3.53 6.54 -7.97
C CYS A 149 -2.26 6.92 -7.21
N ASN A 150 -2.03 6.30 -6.05
CA ASN A 150 -0.82 6.49 -5.25
C ASN A 150 0.28 5.58 -5.76
N VAL A 151 1.45 6.14 -6.03
CA VAL A 151 2.63 5.40 -6.48
C VAL A 151 3.65 5.33 -5.36
N TYR A 152 4.02 4.10 -4.99
CA TYR A 152 5.04 3.80 -4.00
C TYR A 152 6.23 3.12 -4.66
N ALA A 153 7.43 3.46 -4.21
CA ALA A 153 8.65 2.79 -4.64
C ALA A 153 9.61 2.54 -3.48
N GLY A 154 10.43 1.50 -3.62
CA GLY A 154 11.49 1.15 -2.69
C GLY A 154 12.87 1.60 -3.17
N ALA A 155 13.86 1.41 -2.30
CA ALA A 155 15.26 1.41 -2.74
C ALA A 155 15.52 0.23 -3.69
N VAL A 156 16.50 0.37 -4.58
CA VAL A 156 16.96 -0.75 -5.42
C VAL A 156 17.52 -1.85 -4.53
N THR A 157 17.17 -3.10 -4.84
CA THR A 157 17.59 -4.29 -4.10
C THR A 157 18.29 -5.29 -5.01
N SER A 158 18.96 -6.30 -4.46
CA SER A 158 19.49 -7.40 -5.27
C SER A 158 18.35 -8.18 -5.97
N THR A 159 18.56 -8.64 -7.20
CA THR A 159 17.58 -9.41 -8.00
C THR A 159 17.08 -10.70 -7.30
N GLY A 160 17.84 -11.26 -6.37
CA GLY A 160 17.41 -12.42 -5.58
C GLY A 160 16.48 -12.11 -4.39
N ARG A 161 16.13 -10.85 -4.13
CA ARG A 161 15.21 -10.47 -3.05
C ARG A 161 13.79 -10.33 -3.57
N SER A 162 12.82 -10.81 -2.80
CA SER A 162 11.40 -10.64 -3.10
C SER A 162 10.85 -9.28 -2.67
N PHE A 163 9.69 -8.94 -3.22
CA PHE A 163 8.92 -7.75 -2.88
C PHE A 163 8.67 -7.64 -1.37
N ASN A 164 8.76 -6.42 -0.85
CA ASN A 164 8.52 -6.13 0.55
C ASN A 164 7.80 -4.78 0.71
N THR A 165 6.48 -4.85 0.86
CA THR A 165 5.58 -3.71 1.07
C THR A 165 6.05 -2.77 2.18
N ALA A 166 6.62 -3.29 3.27
CA ALA A 166 7.05 -2.47 4.42
C ALA A 166 8.24 -1.55 4.11
N LYS A 167 8.93 -1.75 2.98
CA LYS A 167 10.04 -0.90 2.52
C LYS A 167 9.63 0.13 1.47
N MET A 168 8.40 0.06 0.99
CA MET A 168 7.89 0.99 -0.01
C MET A 168 7.59 2.35 0.63
N LYS A 169 7.84 3.43 -0.11
CA LYS A 169 7.54 4.80 0.30
C LYS A 169 6.74 5.48 -0.79
N LEU A 170 5.77 6.31 -0.41
CA LEU A 170 4.99 7.10 -1.35
C LEU A 170 5.94 8.04 -2.11
N MET A 171 5.89 7.99 -3.44
CA MET A 171 6.66 8.83 -4.35
C MET A 171 5.82 9.96 -4.93
N GLY A 172 4.53 9.71 -5.16
CA GLY A 172 3.60 10.70 -5.65
C GLY A 172 2.21 10.11 -5.81
N THR A 173 1.26 10.97 -6.16
CA THR A 173 -0.14 10.62 -6.38
C THR A 173 -0.56 11.22 -7.71
N GLN A 174 -1.17 10.40 -8.56
CA GLN A 174 -1.83 10.88 -9.77
C GLN A 174 -3.31 11.11 -9.48
N ASP A 175 -3.76 12.34 -9.65
CA ASP A 175 -5.17 12.72 -9.49
C ASP A 175 -6.00 12.36 -10.72
N ALA A 176 -7.32 12.34 -10.52
CA ALA A 176 -8.35 12.16 -11.53
C ALA A 176 -8.13 12.99 -12.80
N GLY A 177 -8.29 12.35 -13.97
CA GLY A 177 -8.18 13.00 -15.28
C GLY A 177 -6.77 13.41 -15.69
N GLY A 178 -5.74 13.06 -14.91
CA GLY A 178 -4.35 13.24 -15.32
C GLY A 178 -3.82 12.12 -16.20
N SER A 179 -2.55 12.19 -16.59
CA SER A 179 -1.93 11.24 -17.53
C SER A 179 -1.89 9.80 -17.00
N ASN A 180 -1.81 8.83 -17.92
CA ASN A 180 -1.56 7.40 -17.61
C ASN A 180 -0.12 7.12 -17.16
N SER A 181 0.59 8.15 -16.69
CA SER A 181 1.98 8.09 -16.33
C SER A 181 2.32 9.08 -15.23
N LEU A 182 3.24 8.69 -14.35
CA LEU A 182 3.81 9.55 -13.33
C LEU A 182 5.33 9.39 -13.31
N ASP A 183 6.04 10.51 -13.49
CA ASP A 183 7.48 10.58 -13.28
C ASP A 183 7.77 10.68 -11.78
N ILE A 184 8.46 9.67 -11.25
CA ILE A 184 8.85 9.59 -9.83
C ILE A 184 10.34 9.88 -9.61
N THR A 185 11.07 10.32 -10.63
CA THR A 185 12.53 10.51 -10.59
C THR A 185 12.96 11.46 -9.47
N VAL A 186 12.39 12.66 -9.43
CA VAL A 186 12.73 13.68 -8.43
C VAL A 186 12.45 13.20 -6.99
N PRO A 187 11.22 12.74 -6.66
CA PRO A 187 10.93 12.27 -5.30
C PRO A 187 11.74 11.01 -4.92
N TRP A 188 12.03 10.13 -5.88
CA TRP A 188 12.85 8.95 -5.64
C TRP A 188 14.30 9.32 -5.35
N VAL A 189 14.90 10.20 -6.15
CA VAL A 189 16.29 10.65 -5.97
C VAL A 189 16.46 11.41 -4.65
N ALA A 190 15.49 12.26 -4.29
CA ALA A 190 15.49 12.94 -3.00
C ALA A 190 15.45 11.95 -1.81
N GLN A 191 14.85 10.77 -2.01
CA GLN A 191 14.65 9.78 -0.95
C GLN A 191 15.76 8.72 -0.85
N PHE A 192 16.36 8.34 -1.98
CA PHE A 192 17.29 7.21 -2.09
C PHE A 192 18.62 7.53 -2.78
N GLY A 193 18.78 8.74 -3.31
CA GLY A 193 19.96 9.16 -4.08
C GLY A 193 19.85 8.80 -5.56
N ALA A 194 20.96 8.86 -6.30
CA ALA A 194 20.98 8.51 -7.71
C ALA A 194 20.67 7.02 -7.92
N LEU A 195 20.00 6.67 -9.03
CA LEU A 195 19.75 5.27 -9.37
C LEU A 195 21.08 4.52 -9.57
N PRO A 196 21.27 3.37 -8.91
CA PRO A 196 22.44 2.54 -9.11
C PRO A 196 22.41 1.89 -10.50
N SER A 197 23.57 1.47 -10.98
CA SER A 197 23.74 0.86 -12.31
C SER A 197 23.17 -0.55 -12.43
N SER A 198 22.85 -1.22 -11.31
CA SER A 198 22.30 -2.57 -11.32
C SER A 198 21.40 -2.86 -10.11
N GLY A 199 20.57 -3.88 -10.25
CA GLY A 199 19.67 -4.39 -9.21
C GLY A 199 18.21 -4.33 -9.63
N ARG A 200 17.29 -4.60 -8.71
CA ARG A 200 15.85 -4.64 -8.92
C ARG A 200 15.15 -3.48 -8.23
N LEU A 201 14.35 -2.73 -8.98
CA LEU A 201 13.44 -1.73 -8.45
C LEU A 201 12.04 -2.34 -8.35
N TYR A 202 11.42 -2.18 -7.18
CA TYR A 202 10.02 -2.53 -6.94
C TYR A 202 9.17 -1.27 -6.84
N VAL A 203 8.00 -1.33 -7.47
CA VAL A 203 6.98 -0.28 -7.43
C VAL A 203 5.65 -0.92 -7.06
N GLU A 204 4.87 -0.22 -6.25
CA GLU A 204 3.51 -0.59 -5.88
C GLU A 204 2.60 0.58 -6.20
N ILE A 205 1.48 0.32 -6.87
CA ILE A 205 0.41 1.28 -7.06
C ILE A 205 -0.78 0.92 -6.20
N GLU A 206 -1.50 1.94 -5.77
CA GLU A 206 -2.71 1.82 -4.97
C GLU A 206 -3.77 2.79 -5.48
N GLY A 207 -4.91 2.25 -5.92
CA GLY A 207 -6.10 3.05 -6.22
C GLY A 207 -6.80 3.48 -4.93
N VAL A 208 -7.12 4.77 -4.83
CA VAL A 208 -7.87 5.35 -3.73
C VAL A 208 -9.04 6.15 -4.26
N ASN A 209 -10.19 5.95 -3.64
CA ASN A 209 -11.38 6.76 -3.88
C ASN A 209 -11.30 8.07 -3.10
N THR A 210 -11.27 9.20 -3.80
CA THR A 210 -11.15 10.53 -3.19
C THR A 210 -12.44 11.01 -2.53
N THR A 211 -13.59 10.42 -2.89
CA THR A 211 -14.89 10.74 -2.31
C THR A 211 -15.18 9.89 -1.08
N THR A 212 -14.88 8.59 -1.14
CA THR A 212 -15.23 7.65 -0.05
C THR A 212 -14.08 7.38 0.90
N GLY A 213 -12.82 7.50 0.46
CA GLY A 213 -11.63 7.08 1.20
C GLY A 213 -11.34 5.57 1.09
N GLU A 214 -12.07 4.85 0.25
CA GLU A 214 -11.84 3.42 0.02
C GLU A 214 -10.50 3.20 -0.69
N HIS A 215 -9.78 2.17 -0.25
CA HIS A 215 -8.68 1.59 -1.01
C HIS A 215 -9.28 0.57 -1.97
N GLU A 216 -8.98 0.71 -3.26
CA GLU A 216 -9.57 -0.10 -4.32
C GLU A 216 -8.76 -1.38 -4.53
N PHE A 217 -7.53 -1.22 -5.00
CA PHE A 217 -6.62 -2.31 -5.28
C PHE A 217 -5.19 -1.89 -4.97
N LYS A 218 -4.33 -2.90 -4.75
CA LYS A 218 -2.88 -2.74 -4.65
C LYS A 218 -2.23 -3.71 -5.61
N GLN A 219 -1.39 -3.21 -6.49
CA GLN A 219 -0.62 -4.02 -7.41
C GLN A 219 0.84 -3.61 -7.35
N HIS A 220 1.72 -4.57 -7.57
CA HIS A 220 3.15 -4.31 -7.59
C HIS A 220 3.76 -4.92 -8.83
N ASN A 221 4.80 -4.26 -9.32
CA ASN A 221 5.64 -4.75 -10.40
C ASN A 221 7.11 -4.44 -10.09
N PHE A 222 8.00 -4.99 -10.89
CA PHE A 222 9.43 -4.76 -10.77
C PHE A 222 10.11 -4.62 -12.12
N ILE A 223 11.26 -3.99 -12.12
CA ILE A 223 12.18 -3.94 -13.25
C ILE A 223 13.60 -4.19 -12.76
N ASP A 224 14.36 -4.95 -13.54
CA ASP A 224 15.78 -5.16 -13.32
C ASP A 224 16.59 -4.11 -14.10
N ILE A 225 17.45 -3.40 -13.37
CA ILE A 225 18.35 -2.35 -13.83
C ILE A 225 19.68 -3.00 -14.19
N GLY A 226 20.32 -2.53 -15.28
CA GLY A 226 21.64 -2.99 -15.70
C GLY A 226 21.66 -4.32 -16.45
N ILE A 227 20.48 -4.92 -16.67
CA ILE A 227 20.32 -6.03 -17.61
C ILE A 227 19.85 -5.39 -18.92
N ALA A 228 20.71 -5.33 -19.94
CA ALA A 228 20.23 -5.09 -21.30
C ALA A 228 19.17 -6.16 -21.59
N PRO A 229 18.00 -5.83 -22.15
CA PRO A 229 17.00 -6.85 -22.47
C PRO A 229 17.67 -7.87 -23.40
N THR A 230 18.00 -9.05 -22.88
CA THR A 230 18.38 -10.18 -23.69
C THR A 230 17.13 -10.52 -24.50
N THR A 231 17.07 -10.01 -25.73
CA THR A 231 16.33 -10.64 -26.82
C THR A 231 16.89 -12.05 -26.96
N GLY A 232 16.35 -12.97 -26.17
CA GLY A 232 16.93 -14.27 -25.92
C GLY A 232 16.00 -15.12 -25.09
N ILE A 233 14.98 -15.65 -25.78
CA ILE A 233 14.12 -16.78 -25.39
C ILE A 233 13.18 -16.48 -24.21
N GLY A 234 11.92 -16.16 -24.54
CA GLY A 234 10.80 -16.56 -23.71
C GLY A 234 9.89 -15.50 -23.08
N TYR A 235 9.69 -14.32 -23.68
CA TYR A 235 8.47 -13.54 -23.39
C TYR A 235 7.91 -12.92 -24.68
N MET A 236 6.69 -13.33 -25.01
CA MET A 236 5.86 -12.91 -26.13
C MET A 236 5.48 -11.43 -25.98
N ILE A 237 6.02 -10.57 -26.85
CA ILE A 237 5.53 -9.19 -27.02
C ILE A 237 4.25 -9.28 -27.86
N ILE A 238 3.10 -9.15 -27.22
CA ILE A 238 1.84 -8.89 -27.93
C ILE A 238 1.80 -7.40 -28.26
N GLY A 239 1.77 -7.10 -29.57
CA GLY A 239 1.13 -5.90 -30.09
C GLY A 239 2.07 -4.77 -30.51
N THR A 240 2.63 -4.87 -31.72
CA THR A 240 2.79 -3.69 -32.58
C THR A 240 2.50 -4.09 -34.03
N THR A 241 1.39 -3.58 -34.57
CA THR A 241 1.05 -3.64 -36.00
C THR A 241 2.10 -2.88 -36.80
N PHE A 242 2.76 -3.57 -37.73
CA PHE A 242 3.69 -2.97 -38.69
C PHE A 242 2.91 -2.62 -39.96
N THR A 243 2.88 -1.35 -40.34
CA THR A 243 2.38 -0.92 -41.65
C THR A 243 3.58 -0.82 -42.59
N VAL A 244 3.58 -1.66 -43.62
CA VAL A 244 4.59 -1.61 -44.69
C VAL A 244 4.16 -0.56 -45.71
N THR A 245 5.07 0.35 -46.05
CA THR A 245 5.06 1.05 -47.35
C THR A 245 6.22 0.49 -48.16
#